data_AF-A0A6G3TLC5-F1
#
_entry.id   AF-A0A6G3TLC5-F1
#
_cell.length_a   1.000
_cell.length_b   1.000
_cell.length_c   1.000
_cell.angle_alpha   90.00
_cell.angle_beta   90.00
_cell.angle_gamma   90.00
#
_symmetry.space_group_name_H-M   'P 1'
#
loop_
_entity.id
_entity.type
_entity.pdbx_description
1 polymer ?
#
loop_
_entity_poly.entity_id
_entity_poly.type
_entity_poly.pdbx_seq_one_letter_code
_entity_poly.pdbx_strand_id
1 'polypeptide(L)'
;ARPELPAARALAARGLPARTIDGFLRPLLAALLYDPDLTTSSRCADLALRAFAGGRLALPEGGAEALPEHMARSLPPGTVHTGVRVTSV
;
A
#
# COMPACT_ATOMS: atom_id res chain seq x y z
N ALA A 1 -16.30 -1.73 -18.46
CA ALA A 1 -15.36 -1.62 -17.32
C ALA A 1 -15.83 -0.49 -16.40
N ARG A 2 -15.66 -0.59 -15.07
CA ARG A 2 -15.97 0.54 -14.17
C ARG A 2 -14.97 1.69 -14.38
N PRO A 3 -15.40 2.96 -14.33
CA PRO A 3 -14.51 4.10 -14.42
C PRO A 3 -13.54 4.12 -13.23
N GLU A 4 -12.33 4.61 -13.48
CA GLU A 4 -11.33 4.81 -12.44
C GLU A 4 -11.59 6.13 -11.72
N LEU A 5 -11.73 6.06 -10.41
CA LEU A 5 -11.96 7.18 -9.52
C LEU A 5 -10.98 7.13 -8.34
N PRO A 6 -10.80 8.23 -7.60
CA PRO A 6 -10.21 8.18 -6.26
C PRO A 6 -10.92 7.14 -5.38
N ALA A 7 -10.16 6.37 -4.62
CA ALA A 7 -10.66 5.26 -3.81
C ALA A 7 -11.75 5.71 -2.82
N ALA A 8 -11.63 6.90 -2.22
CA ALA A 8 -12.66 7.47 -1.36
C ALA A 8 -14.04 7.55 -2.03
N ARG A 9 -14.09 8.04 -3.28
CA ARG A 9 -15.34 8.19 -4.05
C ARG A 9 -15.88 6.84 -4.48
N ALA A 10 -15.00 5.96 -4.95
CA ALA A 10 -15.39 4.62 -5.36
C ALA A 10 -15.96 3.81 -4.19
N LEU A 11 -15.40 3.97 -2.98
CA LEU A 11 -15.84 3.29 -1.76
C LEU A 11 -17.24 3.78 -1.32
N ALA A 12 -17.48 5.09 -1.34
CA ALA A 12 -18.78 5.66 -1.01
C ALA A 12 -19.90 5.18 -1.97
N ALA A 13 -19.56 4.93 -3.24
CA ALA A 13 -20.50 4.46 -4.25
C ALA A 13 -20.83 2.95 -4.18
N ARG A 14 -20.27 2.18 -3.23
CA ARG A 14 -20.42 0.72 -3.14
C ARG A 14 -21.74 0.24 -2.52
N GLY A 15 -22.59 1.15 -2.04
CA GLY A 15 -23.87 0.79 -1.39
C GLY A 15 -23.70 0.04 -0.05
N LEU A 16 -22.51 0.13 0.55
CA LEU A 16 -22.22 -0.47 1.85
C LEU A 16 -22.71 0.45 2.98
N PRO A 17 -23.06 -0.12 4.15
CA PRO A 17 -23.42 0.69 5.31
C PRO A 17 -22.28 1.64 5.70
N ALA A 18 -22.62 2.89 6.06
CA ALA A 18 -21.64 3.90 6.48
C ALA A 18 -20.73 3.40 7.60
N ARG A 19 -21.28 2.68 8.59
CA ARG A 19 -20.50 2.06 9.68
C ARG A 19 -19.38 1.12 9.19
N THR A 20 -19.63 0.39 8.11
CA THR A 20 -18.64 -0.55 7.53
C THR A 20 -17.59 0.21 6.73
N ILE A 21 -18.01 1.26 6.01
CA ILE A 21 -17.11 2.13 5.27
C ILE A 21 -16.17 2.83 6.23
N ASP A 22 -16.70 3.58 7.19
CA ASP A 22 -15.91 4.47 8.04
C ASP A 22 -15.24 3.72 9.20
N GLY A 23 -15.85 2.65 9.70
CA GLY A 23 -15.30 1.89 10.84
C GLY A 23 -14.27 0.82 10.46
N PHE A 24 -14.25 0.36 9.21
CA PHE A 24 -13.38 -0.75 8.80
C PHE A 24 -12.67 -0.50 7.47
N LEU A 25 -13.41 -0.26 6.40
CA LEU A 25 -12.82 -0.24 5.06
C LEU A 25 -11.93 0.97 4.82
N ARG A 26 -12.35 2.16 5.25
CA ARG A 26 -11.57 3.40 5.13
C ARG A 26 -10.24 3.31 5.89
N PRO A 27 -10.20 2.98 7.20
CA PRO A 27 -8.92 2.88 7.92
C PRO A 27 -8.02 1.75 7.39
N LEU A 28 -8.61 0.60 7.01
CA LEU A 28 -7.84 -0.49 6.42
C LEU A 28 -7.18 -0.08 5.09
N LEU A 29 -7.94 0.51 4.17
CA LEU A 29 -7.41 0.95 2.89
C LEU A 29 -6.39 2.09 3.05
N ALA A 30 -6.60 2.99 4.00
CA ALA A 30 -5.65 4.06 4.28
C ALA A 30 -4.28 3.49 4.71
N ALA A 31 -4.30 2.46 5.56
CA ALA A 31 -3.10 1.76 5.98
C ALA A 31 -2.45 0.95 4.84
N LEU A 32 -3.24 0.20 4.06
CA LEU A 32 -2.72 -0.64 2.97
C LEU A 32 -2.12 0.18 1.82
N LEU A 33 -2.66 1.38 1.57
CA LEU A 33 -2.24 2.26 0.48
C LEU A 33 -1.25 3.35 0.91
N TYR A 34 -0.97 3.48 2.21
CA TYR A 34 -0.22 4.60 2.79
C TYR A 34 -0.77 5.97 2.36
N ASP A 35 -2.10 6.07 2.27
CA ASP A 35 -2.82 7.22 1.72
C ASP A 35 -4.05 7.51 2.59
N PRO A 36 -3.94 8.44 3.56
CA PRO A 36 -5.01 8.70 4.52
C PRO A 36 -6.28 9.28 3.88
N ASP A 37 -6.13 10.04 2.80
CA ASP A 37 -7.23 10.68 2.09
C ASP A 37 -7.85 9.79 1.00
N LEU A 38 -7.27 8.60 0.76
CA LEU A 38 -7.72 7.64 -0.25
C LEU A 38 -7.87 8.29 -1.63
N THR A 39 -6.90 9.12 -2.01
CA THR A 39 -6.77 9.76 -3.32
C THR A 39 -6.29 8.79 -4.41
N THR A 40 -5.63 7.71 -4.00
CA THR A 40 -5.15 6.61 -4.82
C THR A 40 -6.26 5.99 -5.64
N SER A 41 -5.90 5.42 -6.79
CA SER A 41 -6.81 4.74 -7.70
C SER A 41 -7.67 3.69 -7.00
N SER A 42 -8.97 3.73 -7.27
CA SER A 42 -9.93 2.67 -6.93
C SER A 42 -9.53 1.28 -7.43
N ARG A 43 -8.76 1.17 -8.53
CA ARG A 43 -8.25 -0.11 -9.02
C ARG A 43 -7.14 -0.65 -8.13
N CYS A 44 -6.24 0.22 -7.67
CA CYS A 44 -5.22 -0.13 -6.68
C CYS A 44 -5.86 -0.52 -5.35
N ALA A 45 -6.90 0.19 -4.90
CA ALA A 45 -7.64 -0.16 -3.71
C ALA A 45 -8.32 -1.54 -3.82
N ASP A 46 -8.99 -1.83 -4.94
CA ASP A 46 -9.60 -3.14 -5.21
C ASP A 46 -8.52 -4.27 -5.22
N LEU A 47 -7.34 -4.00 -5.78
CA LEU A 47 -6.21 -4.94 -5.79
C LEU A 47 -5.64 -5.17 -4.38
N ALA A 48 -5.37 -4.10 -3.64
CA ALA A 48 -4.84 -4.17 -2.28
C ALA A 48 -5.79 -4.91 -1.34
N LEU A 49 -7.10 -4.60 -1.42
CA LEU A 49 -8.11 -5.28 -0.61
C LEU A 49 -8.23 -6.76 -0.98
N ARG A 50 -8.17 -7.10 -2.27
CA ARG A 50 -8.17 -8.50 -2.72
C ARG A 50 -6.94 -9.26 -2.23
N ALA A 51 -5.75 -8.65 -2.32
CA ALA A 51 -4.51 -9.23 -1.85
C ALA A 51 -4.51 -9.42 -0.33
N PHE A 52 -5.06 -8.46 0.42
CA PHE A 52 -5.23 -8.56 1.87
C PHE A 52 -6.21 -9.68 2.25
N ALA A 53 -7.38 -9.73 1.62
CA ALA A 53 -8.43 -10.69 1.96
C ALA A 53 -8.10 -12.14 1.54
N GLY A 54 -7.39 -12.32 0.43
CA GLY A 54 -7.02 -13.64 -0.09
C GLY A 54 -5.60 -14.08 0.23
N GLY A 55 -4.75 -13.19 0.74
CA GLY A 55 -3.33 -13.43 0.95
C GLY A 55 -3.01 -14.01 2.32
N ARG A 56 -1.83 -14.63 2.42
CA ARG A 56 -1.21 -14.97 3.71
C ARG A 56 -0.35 -13.79 4.13
N LEU A 57 -0.81 -13.03 5.11
CA LEU A 57 0.00 -11.97 5.71
C LEU A 57 1.21 -12.62 6.41
N ALA A 58 2.40 -12.10 6.12
CA ALA A 58 3.64 -12.56 6.71
C ALA A 58 4.49 -11.36 7.12
N LEU A 59 5.21 -11.50 8.22
CA LEU A 59 6.23 -10.56 8.64
C LEU A 59 7.58 -11.25 8.47
N PRO A 60 8.57 -10.60 7.81
CA PRO A 60 9.91 -11.16 7.74
C PRO A 60 10.46 -11.40 9.14
N GLU A 61 11.12 -12.54 9.34
CA GLU A 61 11.92 -12.76 10.54
C GLU A 61 12.99 -11.67 10.64
N GLY A 62 13.13 -11.05 11.81
CA GLY A 62 14.00 -9.87 11.98
C GLY A 62 13.33 -8.52 11.68
N GLY A 63 12.05 -8.50 11.30
CA GLY A 63 11.26 -7.27 11.13
C GLY A 63 11.35 -6.66 9.73
N ALA A 64 10.83 -5.43 9.59
CA ALA A 64 10.66 -4.79 8.28
C ALA A 64 11.99 -4.49 7.55
N GLU A 65 13.09 -4.32 8.29
CA GLU A 65 14.42 -4.02 7.75
C GLU A 65 15.09 -5.24 7.08
N ALA A 66 14.66 -6.46 7.42
CA ALA A 66 15.25 -7.68 6.87
C ALA A 66 15.10 -7.78 5.34
N LEU A 67 13.99 -7.28 4.77
CA LEU A 67 13.74 -7.29 3.33
C LEU A 67 14.70 -6.36 2.56
N PRO A 68 14.79 -5.05 2.84
CA PRO A 68 15.73 -4.18 2.14
C PRO A 68 17.19 -4.62 2.32
N GLU A 69 17.57 -5.16 3.48
CA GLU A 69 18.91 -5.75 3.68
C GLU A 69 19.17 -6.95 2.77
N HIS A 70 18.17 -7.83 2.60
CA HIS A 70 18.28 -8.96 1.69
C HIS A 70 18.41 -8.51 0.23
N MET A 71 17.63 -7.51 -0.17
CA MET A 71 17.74 -6.89 -1.50
C MET A 71 19.11 -6.26 -1.72
N ALA A 72 19.62 -5.48 -0.76
CA ALA A 72 20.94 -4.85 -0.86
C ALA A 72 22.09 -5.86 -1.01
N ARG A 73 22.01 -7.01 -0.32
CA ARG A 73 23.00 -8.10 -0.44
C ARG A 73 23.08 -8.73 -1.82
N SER A 74 22.03 -8.63 -2.64
CA SER A 74 22.03 -9.12 -4.01
C SER A 74 22.73 -8.20 -5.01
N LEU A 75 23.14 -7.00 -4.58
CA LEU A 75 23.80 -6.01 -5.41
C LEU A 75 25.33 -6.08 -5.25
N PRO A 76 26.11 -5.69 -6.27
CA PRO A 76 27.56 -5.57 -6.12
C PRO A 76 27.95 -4.63 -4.96
N PRO A 77 29.08 -4.89 -4.27
CA PRO A 77 29.57 -4.01 -3.22
C PRO A 77 29.71 -2.56 -3.70
N GLY A 78 29.28 -1.61 -2.86
CA GLY A 78 29.32 -0.18 -3.18
C GLY A 78 28.18 0.35 -4.04
N THR A 79 27.18 -0.47 -4.42
CA THR A 79 26.03 -0.02 -5.23
C THR A 79 25.08 0.89 -4.46
N VAL A 80 24.87 0.64 -3.16
CA VAL A 80 23.91 1.37 -2.34
C VAL A 80 24.63 2.43 -1.52
N HIS A 81 24.26 3.69 -1.72
CA HIS A 81 24.76 4.82 -0.93
C HIS A 81 23.62 5.41 -0.10
N THR A 82 23.78 5.41 1.23
CA THR A 82 22.82 5.99 2.18
C THR A 82 23.36 7.29 2.79
N GLY A 83 22.49 8.13 3.34
CA GLY A 83 22.89 9.41 3.94
C GLY A 83 23.35 10.47 2.94
N VAL A 84 23.20 10.22 1.64
CA VAL A 84 23.57 11.16 0.57
C VAL A 84 22.33 11.90 0.09
N ARG A 85 22.45 13.23 -0.07
CA ARG A 85 21.42 14.05 -0.70
C ARG A 85 21.57 14.00 -2.22
N VAL A 86 20.51 13.57 -2.92
CA VAL A 86 20.42 13.67 -4.38
C VAL A 86 20.19 15.13 -4.79
N THR A 87 20.95 15.63 -5.76
CA THR A 87 20.91 17.04 -6.22
C THR A 87 20.32 17.22 -7.60
N SER A 88 20.34 16.18 -8.43
CA SER A 88 19.77 16.16 -9.78
C SER A 88 19.42 14.73 -10.18
N VAL A 89 18.57 14.57 -11.19
CA VAL A 89 18.23 13.30 -11.85
C VAL A 89 18.53 13.44 -13.33
#